data_AF-A0A920Q640-F1
#
_entry.id   AF-A0A920Q640-F1
#
_cell.length_a   1.000
_cell.length_b   1.000
_cell.length_c   1.000
_cell.angle_alpha   90.00
_cell.angle_beta   90.00
_cell.angle_gamma   90.00
#
_symmetry.space_group_name_H-M   'P 1'
#
loop_
_entity.id
_entity.type
_entity.pdbx_description
1 polymer ?
#
loop_
_entity_poly.entity_id
_entity_poly.type
_entity_poly.pdbx_seq_one_letter_code
_entity_poly.pdbx_strand_id
1 'polypeptide(L)'
;MEVIFGFYGREADEIAVRDYQFMVSPWNIWMMIFVGVTYFAPVAIWLSKSARRNLWIMSLACILVNIGMWLERFLIIVPGLARKQLLTFDWYTYTPSAVEWIIIIGTFFLVTMLMLMIARVVPLIPLYDIKEGEIFRTEIKVGRVTVPATFRED
;
A
#
# COMPACT_ATOMS: atom_id res chain seq x y z
N MET A 1 -4.47 -14.07 10.20
CA MET A 1 -3.83 -14.95 11.22
C MET A 1 -4.02 -14.39 12.62
N GLU A 2 -3.77 -13.10 12.84
CA GLU A 2 -3.98 -12.43 14.14
C GLU A 2 -5.37 -12.65 14.78
N VAL A 3 -6.44 -12.66 13.97
CA VAL A 3 -7.80 -12.91 14.45
C VAL A 3 -7.95 -14.36 14.94
N ILE A 4 -7.36 -15.31 14.21
CA ILE A 4 -7.42 -16.73 14.54
C ILE A 4 -6.65 -17.01 15.84
N PHE A 5 -5.46 -16.43 15.99
CA PHE A 5 -4.67 -16.58 17.21
C PHE A 5 -5.34 -15.92 18.41
N GLY A 6 -5.97 -14.74 18.25
CA GLY A 6 -6.74 -14.11 19.33
C GLY A 6 -7.91 -14.97 19.84
N PHE A 7 -8.62 -15.65 18.93
CA PHE A 7 -9.69 -16.58 19.33
C PHE A 7 -9.17 -17.88 19.93
N TYR A 8 -8.02 -18.37 19.46
CA TYR A 8 -7.42 -19.63 19.93
C TYR A 8 -6.70 -19.49 21.28
N GLY A 9 -5.97 -18.38 21.50
CA GLY A 9 -5.24 -18.10 22.74
C GLY A 9 -6.14 -17.85 23.95
N ARG A 10 -7.38 -17.38 23.71
CA ARG A 10 -8.41 -17.08 24.72
C ARG A 10 -7.93 -16.20 25.89
N GLU A 11 -6.92 -15.37 25.65
CA GLU A 11 -6.50 -14.35 26.60
C GLU A 11 -7.54 -13.24 26.67
N ALA A 12 -7.90 -12.82 27.88
CA ALA A 12 -8.96 -11.83 28.10
C ALA A 12 -8.64 -10.50 27.39
N ASP A 13 -7.37 -10.12 27.35
CA ASP A 13 -6.90 -8.87 26.75
C ASP A 13 -6.99 -8.92 25.21
N GLU A 14 -6.65 -10.05 24.60
CA GLU A 14 -6.76 -10.21 23.14
C GLU A 14 -8.21 -10.26 22.69
N ILE A 15 -9.08 -10.94 23.44
CA ILE A 15 -10.53 -10.97 23.15
C ILE A 15 -11.13 -9.57 23.25
N ALA A 16 -10.79 -8.80 24.29
CA ALA A 16 -11.29 -7.44 24.46
C ALA A 16 -10.91 -6.50 23.31
N VAL A 17 -9.69 -6.63 22.77
CA VAL A 17 -9.26 -5.87 21.58
C VAL A 17 -10.06 -6.28 20.34
N ARG A 18 -10.30 -7.58 20.13
CA ARG A 18 -11.06 -8.07 18.96
C ARG A 18 -12.53 -7.69 19.02
N ASP A 19 -13.14 -7.77 20.20
CA ASP A 19 -14.52 -7.33 20.41
C ASP A 19 -14.64 -5.82 20.14
N TYR A 20 -13.65 -5.03 20.56
CA TYR A 20 -13.62 -3.59 20.25
C TYR A 20 -13.47 -3.31 18.76
N GLN A 21 -12.68 -4.09 18.02
CA GLN A 21 -12.52 -3.95 16.58
C GLN A 21 -13.78 -4.34 15.79
N PHE A 22 -14.46 -5.44 16.15
CA PHE A 22 -15.55 -6.00 15.35
C PHE A 22 -16.96 -5.60 15.81
N MET A 23 -17.19 -5.42 17.11
CA MET A 23 -18.54 -5.26 17.68
C MET A 23 -18.86 -3.81 18.05
N VAL A 24 -17.85 -2.99 18.38
CA VAL A 24 -18.06 -1.63 18.87
C VAL A 24 -18.03 -0.61 17.72
N SER A 25 -19.11 0.18 17.60
CA SER A 25 -19.16 1.34 16.69
C SER A 25 -18.31 2.48 17.26
N PRO A 26 -17.50 3.21 16.47
CA PRO A 26 -17.41 3.20 15.00
C PRO A 26 -16.34 2.28 14.38
N TRP A 27 -15.58 1.55 15.20
CA TRP A 27 -14.42 0.75 14.76
C TRP A 27 -14.81 -0.41 13.84
N ASN A 28 -16.00 -0.97 14.03
CA ASN A 28 -16.56 -1.99 13.15
C ASN A 28 -16.69 -1.52 11.69
N ILE A 29 -17.07 -0.26 11.45
CA ILE A 29 -17.22 0.32 10.11
C ILE A 29 -15.84 0.45 9.46
N TRP A 30 -14.85 0.92 10.21
CA TRP A 30 -13.46 1.01 9.73
C TRP A 30 -12.88 -0.36 9.38
N MET A 31 -13.15 -1.40 10.19
CA MET A 31 -12.77 -2.78 9.89
C MET A 31 -13.46 -3.31 8.62
N MET A 32 -14.75 -3.04 8.42
CA MET A 32 -15.45 -3.44 7.19
C MET A 32 -14.89 -2.75 5.95
N ILE A 33 -14.61 -1.44 6.04
CA ILE A 33 -13.98 -0.68 4.95
C ILE A 33 -12.60 -1.25 4.65
N PHE A 34 -11.79 -1.53 5.67
CA PHE A 34 -10.47 -2.15 5.50
C PHE A 34 -10.56 -3.48 4.74
N VAL A 35 -11.45 -4.38 5.14
CA VAL A 35 -11.59 -5.69 4.46
C VAL A 35 -12.09 -5.51 3.03
N GLY A 36 -13.09 -4.65 2.81
CA GLY A 36 -13.65 -4.37 1.49
C GLY A 36 -12.64 -3.76 0.52
N VAL A 37 -11.88 -2.76 0.98
CA VAL A 37 -10.96 -1.99 0.15
C VAL A 37 -9.63 -2.72 -0.07
N THR A 38 -9.12 -3.44 0.92
CA THR A 38 -7.79 -4.06 0.86
C THR A 38 -7.84 -5.47 0.27
N TYR A 39 -8.86 -6.26 0.58
CA TYR A 39 -8.94 -7.64 0.12
C TYR A 39 -9.92 -7.82 -1.04
N PHE A 40 -11.15 -7.31 -0.91
CA PHE A 40 -12.17 -7.54 -1.94
C PHE A 40 -11.92 -6.73 -3.21
N ALA A 41 -11.62 -5.44 -3.09
CA ALA A 41 -11.44 -4.58 -4.27
C ALA A 41 -10.28 -5.03 -5.17
N PRO A 42 -9.07 -5.36 -4.67
CA PRO A 42 -7.96 -5.74 -5.54
C PRO A 42 -8.16 -7.13 -6.16
N VAL A 43 -8.75 -8.06 -5.41
CA VAL A 43 -9.07 -9.40 -5.92
C VAL A 43 -10.13 -9.32 -7.03
N ALA A 44 -11.17 -8.51 -6.84
CA ALA A 44 -12.20 -8.30 -7.85
C ALA A 44 -11.63 -7.66 -9.13
N ILE A 45 -10.76 -6.67 -8.99
CA ILE A 45 -10.10 -6.00 -10.12
C ILE A 45 -9.12 -6.95 -10.83
N TRP A 46 -8.40 -7.79 -10.08
CA TRP A 46 -7.47 -8.76 -10.63
C TRP A 46 -8.15 -9.82 -11.50
N LEU A 47 -9.33 -10.28 -11.07
CA LEU A 47 -10.12 -11.29 -11.80
C LEU A 47 -10.59 -10.77 -13.17
N SER A 48 -10.78 -9.46 -13.33
CA SER A 48 -11.17 -8.85 -14.59
C SER A 48 -9.97 -8.46 -15.45
N LYS A 49 -9.82 -9.14 -16.60
CA LYS A 49 -8.77 -8.81 -17.59
C LYS A 49 -8.94 -7.39 -18.16
N SER A 50 -10.17 -6.92 -18.31
CA SER A 50 -10.47 -5.58 -18.83
C SER A 50 -10.11 -4.48 -17.84
N ALA A 51 -10.34 -4.72 -16.54
CA ALA A 51 -9.99 -3.77 -15.48
C ALA A 51 -8.47 -3.54 -15.40
N ARG A 52 -7.67 -4.61 -15.56
CA ARG A 52 -6.20 -4.53 -15.54
C ARG A 52 -5.56 -3.77 -16.71
N ARG A 53 -6.25 -3.67 -17.85
CA ARG A 53 -5.76 -2.92 -19.03
C ARG A 53 -6.13 -1.44 -18.99
N ASN A 54 -7.02 -1.03 -18.10
CA ASN A 54 -7.43 0.36 -17.99
C ASN A 54 -6.60 1.09 -16.92
N LEU A 55 -5.80 2.06 -17.35
CA LEU A 55 -4.94 2.87 -16.47
C LEU A 55 -5.74 3.58 -15.37
N TRP A 56 -6.95 4.06 -15.66
CA TRP A 56 -7.78 4.77 -14.69
C TRP A 56 -8.29 3.87 -13.58
N ILE A 57 -8.67 2.64 -13.92
CA ILE A 57 -9.13 1.66 -12.92
C ILE A 57 -7.95 1.22 -12.06
N MET A 58 -6.78 1.02 -12.66
CA MET A 58 -5.58 0.60 -11.94
C MET A 58 -5.02 1.71 -11.02
N SER A 59 -5.09 2.97 -11.43
CA SER A 59 -4.68 4.10 -10.58
C SER A 59 -5.63 4.30 -9.39
N LEU A 60 -6.95 4.22 -9.61
CA LEU A 60 -7.92 4.25 -8.51
C LEU A 60 -7.70 3.08 -7.55
N ALA A 61 -7.46 1.87 -8.07
CA ALA A 61 -7.15 0.70 -7.26
C ALA A 61 -5.91 0.90 -6.39
N CYS A 62 -4.84 1.49 -6.94
CA CYS A 62 -3.63 1.80 -6.21
C CYS A 62 -3.90 2.74 -5.02
N ILE A 63 -4.68 3.80 -5.24
CA ILE A 63 -5.05 4.76 -4.18
C ILE A 63 -5.88 4.07 -3.09
N LEU A 64 -6.87 3.27 -3.51
CA LEU A 64 -7.72 2.51 -2.59
C LEU A 64 -6.90 1.56 -1.72
N VAL A 65 -6.00 0.77 -2.31
CA VAL A 65 -5.12 -0.15 -1.56
C VAL A 65 -4.22 0.63 -0.61
N ASN A 66 -3.65 1.76 -1.02
CA ASN A 66 -2.80 2.56 -0.17
C ASN A 66 -3.55 3.06 1.09
N ILE A 67 -4.78 3.54 0.91
CA ILE A 67 -5.66 3.92 2.03
C ILE A 67 -5.98 2.69 2.90
N GLY A 68 -6.26 1.54 2.30
CA GLY A 68 -6.50 0.28 3.01
C GLY A 68 -5.33 -0.14 3.90
N MET A 69 -4.11 -0.08 3.39
CA MET A 69 -2.89 -0.40 4.16
C MET A 69 -2.64 0.62 5.29
N TRP A 70 -2.96 1.89 5.07
CA TRP A 70 -2.89 2.89 6.13
C TRP A 70 -3.93 2.61 7.23
N LEU A 71 -5.16 2.25 6.84
CA LEU A 71 -6.22 1.83 7.76
C LEU A 71 -5.82 0.58 8.56
N GLU A 72 -5.12 -0.38 7.96
CA GLU A 72 -4.56 -1.54 8.69
C GLU A 72 -3.71 -1.09 9.89
N ARG A 73 -2.78 -0.16 9.64
CA ARG A 73 -1.91 0.39 10.70
C ARG A 73 -2.72 1.11 11.77
N PHE A 74 -3.71 1.89 11.37
CA PHE A 74 -4.60 2.58 12.31
C PHE A 74 -5.38 1.59 13.19
N LEU A 75 -5.92 0.52 12.59
CA LEU A 75 -6.75 -0.49 13.26
C LEU A 75 -5.97 -1.46 14.14
N ILE A 76 -4.68 -1.69 13.87
CA ILE A 76 -3.82 -2.49 14.75
C ILE A 76 -3.37 -1.66 15.96
N ILE A 77 -2.92 -0.41 15.73
CA ILE A 77 -2.28 0.39 16.76
C ILE A 77 -3.30 0.94 17.76
N VAL A 78 -4.39 1.55 17.29
CA VAL A 78 -5.29 2.30 18.18
C VAL A 78 -6.13 1.37 19.08
N PRO A 79 -6.90 0.39 18.54
CA PRO A 79 -7.54 -0.65 19.36
C PRO A 79 -6.56 -1.43 20.24
N GLY A 80 -5.35 -1.70 19.73
CA GLY A 80 -4.30 -2.36 20.49
C GLY A 80 -3.88 -1.56 21.72
N LEU A 81 -3.66 -0.25 21.60
CA LEU A 81 -3.31 0.60 22.74
C LEU A 81 -4.49 0.87 23.69
N ALA A 82 -5.71 0.94 23.17
CA ALA A 82 -6.89 1.30 23.96
C ALA A 82 -7.36 0.19 24.90
N ARG A 83 -7.22 -1.09 24.50
CA ARG A 83 -7.86 -2.23 25.19
C ARG A 83 -6.90 -3.34 25.63
N LYS A 84 -5.65 -3.37 25.16
CA LYS A 84 -4.67 -4.41 25.53
C LYS A 84 -3.98 -4.15 26.89
N GLN A 85 -4.42 -3.15 27.64
CA GLN A 85 -3.86 -2.87 28.96
C GLN A 85 -4.40 -3.86 30.00
N LEU A 86 -3.51 -4.42 30.83
CA LEU A 86 -3.82 -5.37 31.92
C LEU A 86 -4.86 -4.84 32.92
N LEU A 87 -4.93 -3.53 33.12
CA LEU A 87 -5.87 -2.88 34.02
C LEU A 87 -7.03 -2.28 33.24
N THR A 88 -8.23 -2.80 33.47
CA THR A 88 -9.48 -2.35 32.83
C THR A 88 -9.80 -0.87 33.11
N PHE A 89 -9.25 -0.29 34.18
CA PHE A 89 -9.44 1.12 34.53
C PHE A 89 -8.73 2.09 33.57
N ASP A 90 -7.64 1.65 32.93
CA ASP A 90 -6.84 2.50 32.02
C ASP A 90 -7.36 2.47 30.57
N TRP A 91 -8.53 1.87 30.33
CA TRP A 91 -9.11 1.82 29.00
C TRP A 91 -9.60 3.21 28.58
N TYR A 92 -9.00 3.75 27.52
CA TYR A 92 -9.37 5.04 26.95
C TYR A 92 -9.84 4.91 25.51
N THR A 93 -10.54 5.93 25.03
CA THR A 93 -10.94 6.04 23.62
C THR A 93 -10.11 7.10 22.94
N TYR A 94 -9.50 6.75 21.81
CA TYR A 94 -8.69 7.67 21.03
C TYR A 94 -9.56 8.62 20.22
N THR A 95 -9.32 9.92 20.36
CA THR A 95 -9.90 10.96 19.54
C THR A 95 -8.78 11.77 18.89
N PRO A 96 -8.69 11.80 17.54
CA PRO A 96 -7.57 12.44 16.88
C PRO A 96 -7.61 13.97 17.07
N SER A 97 -6.47 14.54 17.43
CA SER A 97 -6.25 15.97 17.52
C SER A 97 -5.93 16.57 16.14
N ALA A 98 -6.24 17.86 15.96
CA ALA A 98 -5.91 18.58 14.72
C ALA A 98 -4.40 18.57 14.41
N VAL A 99 -3.56 18.54 15.44
CA VAL A 99 -2.09 18.48 15.29
C VAL A 99 -1.64 17.18 14.65
N GLU A 100 -2.26 16.05 15.02
CA GLU A 100 -1.92 14.72 14.46
C GLU A 100 -2.24 14.66 12.96
N TRP A 101 -3.38 15.23 12.56
CA TRP A 101 -3.74 15.35 11.14
C TRP A 101 -2.73 16.17 10.34
N ILE A 102 -2.25 17.29 10.90
CA ILE A 102 -1.24 18.13 10.26
C ILE A 102 0.08 17.37 10.09
N ILE A 103 0.49 16.59 11.09
CA ILE A 103 1.72 15.78 11.00
C ILE A 103 1.57 14.72 9.90
N ILE A 104 0.45 13.99 9.87
CA ILE A 104 0.20 12.96 8.84
C ILE A 104 0.25 13.58 7.44
N ILE A 105 -0.49 14.66 7.22
CA ILE A 105 -0.52 15.36 5.94
C ILE A 105 0.86 15.94 5.59
N GLY A 106 1.56 16.50 6.58
CA GLY A 106 2.92 17.03 6.44
C GLY A 106 3.92 15.98 5.99
N THR A 107 3.84 14.75 6.50
CA THR A 107 4.73 13.65 6.05
C THR A 107 4.51 13.31 4.57
N PHE A 108 3.26 13.32 4.09
CA PHE A 108 2.95 13.05 2.68
C PHE A 108 3.52 14.14 1.75
N PHE A 109 3.38 15.42 2.14
CA PHE A 109 3.98 16.53 1.42
C PHE A 109 5.51 16.49 1.46
N LEU A 110 6.11 16.18 2.61
CA LEU A 110 7.55 16.08 2.75
C LEU A 110 8.14 15.00 1.82
N VAL A 111 7.55 13.80 1.84
CA VAL A 111 7.99 12.70 0.96
C VAL A 111 7.82 13.09 -0.52
N THR A 112 6.68 13.66 -0.89
CA THR A 112 6.42 14.10 -2.26
C THR A 112 7.41 15.19 -2.70
N MET A 113 7.69 16.17 -1.83
CA MET A 113 8.66 17.23 -2.08
C MET A 113 10.07 16.66 -2.30
N LEU A 114 10.51 15.73 -1.45
CA LEU A 114 11.80 15.06 -1.58
C LEU A 114 11.88 14.24 -2.87
N MET A 115 10.81 13.51 -3.22
CA MET A 115 10.73 12.74 -4.47
C MET A 115 10.85 13.64 -5.70
N LEU A 116 10.16 14.80 -5.72
CA LEU A 116 10.26 15.77 -6.81
C LEU A 116 11.65 16.42 -6.89
N MET A 117 12.29 16.66 -5.75
CA MET A 117 13.66 17.17 -5.71
C MET A 117 14.65 16.17 -6.31
N ILE A 118 14.56 14.90 -5.92
CA ILE A 118 15.41 13.82 -6.47
C ILE A 118 15.15 13.64 -7.97
N ALA A 119 13.88 13.65 -8.39
CA ALA A 119 13.51 13.54 -9.81
C ALA A 119 14.07 14.67 -10.68
N ARG A 120 14.38 15.83 -10.09
CA ARG A 120 15.03 16.96 -10.77
C ARG A 120 16.55 16.84 -10.81
N VAL A 121 17.16 16.25 -9.78
CA VAL A 121 18.63 16.16 -9.64
C VAL A 121 19.19 14.93 -10.36
N VAL A 122 18.48 13.80 -10.34
CA VAL A 122 18.93 12.51 -10.87
C VAL A 122 18.05 12.11 -12.06
N PRO A 123 18.63 11.55 -13.14
CA PRO A 123 17.83 11.01 -14.23
C PRO A 123 16.93 9.86 -13.72
N LEU A 124 15.61 9.99 -13.95
CA LEU A 124 14.60 9.01 -13.53
C LEU A 124 14.74 7.65 -14.24
N ILE A 125 15.28 7.66 -15.46
CA ILE A 125 15.47 6.46 -16.27
C ILE A 125 16.98 6.20 -16.38
N PRO A 126 17.48 5.02 -15.97
CA PRO A 126 18.88 4.66 -16.14
C PRO A 126 19.26 4.68 -17.63
N LEU A 127 20.25 5.50 -17.99
CA LEU A 127 20.74 5.59 -19.38
C LEU A 127 21.33 4.28 -19.88
N TYR A 128 21.86 3.47 -18.96
CA TYR A 128 22.41 2.14 -19.27
C TYR A 128 21.33 1.19 -19.80
N ASP A 129 20.17 1.11 -19.15
CA ASP A 129 19.05 0.25 -19.56
C ASP A 129 18.49 0.67 -20.92
N ILE A 130 18.47 1.97 -21.22
CA ILE A 130 18.03 2.47 -22.53
C ILE A 130 19.00 2.01 -23.62
N LYS A 131 20.31 2.16 -23.40
CA LYS A 131 21.33 1.70 -24.36
C LYS A 131 21.24 0.20 -24.61
N GLU A 132 21.10 -0.60 -23.55
CA GLU A 132 20.93 -2.05 -23.68
C GLU A 132 19.64 -2.42 -24.44
N GLY A 133 18.54 -1.71 -24.18
CA GLY A 133 17.28 -1.87 -24.92
C GLY A 133 17.38 -1.53 -26.42
N GLU A 134 18.18 -0.53 -26.80
CA GLU A 134 18.40 -0.16 -28.21
C GLU A 134 19.32 -1.14 -28.95
N ILE A 135 20.30 -1.73 -28.26
CA ILE A 135 21.16 -2.79 -28.81
C ILE A 135 20.30 -3.97 -29.32
N PHE A 136 19.25 -4.35 -28.59
CA PHE A 136 18.33 -5.42 -29.03
C PHE A 136 17.36 -5.03 -30.15
N ARG A 137 17.18 -3.73 -30.42
CA ARG A 137 16.29 -3.24 -31.49
C ARG A 137 16.99 -3.00 -32.82
N THR A 138 18.32 -2.98 -32.83
CA THR A 138 19.09 -2.67 -34.03
C THR A 138 19.26 -3.93 -34.88
N GLU A 139 18.33 -4.14 -35.81
CA GLU A 139 18.45 -5.18 -36.83
C GLU A 139 19.29 -4.66 -38.00
N ILE A 140 20.40 -5.34 -38.31
CA ILE A 140 21.19 -5.07 -39.50
C ILE A 140 20.85 -6.12 -40.55
N LYS A 141 20.58 -5.68 -41.78
CA LYS A 141 20.28 -6.58 -42.89
C LYS A 141 21.58 -7.05 -43.54
N VAL A 142 21.98 -8.29 -43.27
CA VAL A 142 23.16 -8.92 -43.86
C VAL A 142 22.71 -9.78 -45.04
N GLY A 143 22.83 -9.22 -46.25
CA GLY A 143 22.35 -9.88 -47.47
C GLY A 143 20.82 -10.02 -47.49
N ARG A 144 20.31 -11.25 -47.34
CA ARG A 144 18.86 -11.56 -47.35
C ARG A 144 18.25 -11.76 -45.95
N VAL A 145 19.07 -11.80 -44.90
CA VAL A 145 18.63 -12.12 -43.53
C VAL A 145 18.82 -10.90 -42.63
N THR A 146 17.80 -10.57 -41.82
CA THR A 146 17.93 -9.60 -40.73
C THR A 146 18.49 -10.30 -39.50
N VAL A 147 19.61 -9.79 -39.00
CA VAL A 147 20.27 -10.32 -37.80
C VAL A 147 20.32 -9.19 -36.77
N PRO A 148 19.95 -9.46 -35.50
CA PRO A 148 20.13 -8.47 -34.44
C PRO A 148 21.62 -8.23 -34.24
N ALA A 149 22.07 -6.98 -34.33
CA ALA A 149 23.47 -6.65 -34.26
C ALA A 149 23.78 -5.80 -33.03
N THR A 150 24.80 -6.19 -32.30
CA THR A 150 25.34 -5.45 -31.18
C THR A 150 26.41 -4.49 -31.69
N PHE A 151 26.16 -3.17 -31.60
CA PHE A 151 27.23 -2.19 -31.80
C PHE A 151 28.17 -2.28 -30.59
N ARG A 152 29.41 -2.72 -30.81
CA ARG A 152 30.48 -2.62 -29.81
C ARG A 152 31.11 -1.24 -29.98
N GLU A 153 30.77 -0.31 -29.09
CA GLU A 153 31.48 0.96 -28.97
C GLU A 153 32.89 0.64 -28.46
N ASP A 154 33.94 0.98 -29.24
CA ASP A 154 35.34 0.98 -28.79
C ASP A 154 35.61 2.16 -27.85
#